data_AF-A0A4Q9QE77-F1
#
_entry.id   AF-A0A4Q9QE77-F1
#
_cell.length_a   1.000
_cell.length_b   1.000
_cell.length_c   1.000
_cell.angle_alpha   90.00
_cell.angle_beta   90.00
_cell.angle_gamma   90.00
#
_symmetry.space_group_name_H-M   'P 1'
#
loop_
_entity.id
_entity.type
_entity.pdbx_description
1 polymer ?
#
loop_
_entity_poly.entity_id
_entity_poly.type
_entity_poly.pdbx_seq_one_letter_code
_entity_poly.pdbx_strand_id
1 'polypeptide(L)'
;MADFIQALDPSKLAIVGTAMSFVTSAFVAPVYNLPIFLFGVLSQESSEAIQSLRAFTFLLGGSILYDIIWMSNNSQHWFVRLLTVLLLILKLPTIFAFATALRQRGGSFSGLNIRGNDLSGATGE
;
A
#
# COMPACT_ATOMS: atom_id res chain seq x y z
N MET A 1 13.02 -15.34 6.78
CA MET A 1 11.85 -14.71 6.11
C MET A 1 11.04 -13.84 7.05
N ALA A 2 10.80 -14.26 8.30
CA ALA A 2 10.15 -13.42 9.31
C ALA A 2 10.88 -12.08 9.53
N ASP A 3 12.21 -12.06 9.59
CA ASP A 3 13.00 -10.83 9.76
C ASP A 3 12.86 -9.82 8.61
N PHE A 4 12.68 -10.28 7.36
CA PHE A 4 12.50 -9.38 6.21
C PHE A 4 11.12 -8.71 6.23
N ILE A 5 10.09 -9.46 6.63
CA ILE A 5 8.73 -8.94 6.81
C ILE A 5 8.67 -8.00 8.03
N GLN A 6 9.45 -8.29 9.08
CA GLN A 6 9.55 -7.47 10.29
C GLN A 6 10.43 -6.22 10.07
N ALA A 7 11.38 -6.27 9.14
CA ALA A 7 12.20 -5.12 8.73
C ALA A 7 11.46 -4.15 7.79
N LEU A 8 10.36 -4.58 7.16
CA LEU A 8 9.48 -3.71 6.38
C LEU A 8 8.62 -2.85 7.33
N ASP A 9 9.23 -1.79 7.84
CA ASP A 9 8.53 -0.78 8.63
C ASP A 9 7.56 0.01 7.71
N PRO A 10 6.23 -0.11 7.92
CA PRO A 10 5.23 0.54 7.09
C PRO A 10 5.40 2.07 7.03
N SER A 11 5.86 2.68 8.13
CA SER A 11 6.08 4.12 8.22
C SER A 11 7.21 4.57 7.31
N LYS A 12 8.31 3.81 7.26
CA LYS A 12 9.44 4.10 6.37
C LYS A 12 9.03 3.98 4.91
N LEU A 13 8.26 2.94 4.56
CA LEU A 13 7.76 2.75 3.20
C LEU A 13 6.84 3.90 2.77
N ALA A 14 5.94 4.35 3.66
CA ALA A 14 5.07 5.48 3.38
C ALA A 14 5.83 6.80 3.20
N ILE A 15 6.86 7.05 4.01
CA ILE A 15 7.72 8.25 3.89
C ILE A 15 8.54 8.20 2.60
N VAL A 16 9.15 7.06 2.26
CA VAL A 16 9.90 6.91 1.00
C VAL A 16 8.97 7.09 -0.20
N GLY A 17 7.76 6.51 -0.16
CA GLY A 17 6.75 6.70 -1.20
C GLY A 17 6.27 8.14 -1.32
N THR A 18 6.15 8.85 -0.19
CA THR A 18 5.83 10.29 -0.15
C THR A 18 6.94 11.11 -0.79
N ALA A 19 8.20 10.86 -0.42
CA ALA A 19 9.36 11.56 -0.97
C ALA A 19 9.50 11.33 -2.48
N MET A 20 9.38 10.08 -2.94
CA MET A 20 9.37 9.80 -4.38
C MET A 20 8.19 10.47 -5.08
N SER A 21 6.99 10.43 -4.52
CA SER A 21 5.80 11.05 -5.11
C SER A 21 5.95 12.58 -5.21
N PHE A 22 6.57 13.20 -4.21
CA PHE A 22 6.92 14.62 -4.21
C PHE A 22 7.93 14.96 -5.29
N VAL A 23 9.02 14.20 -5.40
CA VAL A 23 10.00 14.39 -6.49
C VAL A 23 9.33 14.22 -7.86
N THR A 24 8.47 13.22 -8.03
CA THR A 24 7.76 13.01 -9.30
C THR A 24 6.72 14.07 -9.61
N SER A 25 6.16 14.76 -8.61
CA SER A 25 5.18 15.84 -8.81
C SER A 25 5.76 17.08 -9.50
N ALA A 26 7.08 17.25 -9.49
CA ALA A 26 7.77 18.27 -10.29
C ALA A 26 7.77 17.94 -11.80
N PHE A 27 7.35 16.73 -12.17
CA PHE A 27 7.29 16.24 -13.55
C PHE A 27 5.87 15.82 -13.94
N VAL A 28 5.70 15.40 -15.19
CA VAL A 28 4.46 14.80 -15.69
C VAL A 28 4.32 13.40 -15.08
N ALA A 29 3.71 13.33 -13.90
CA ALA A 29 3.48 12.11 -13.14
C ALA A 29 2.04 12.08 -12.55
N PRO A 30 1.57 10.93 -12.05
CA PRO A 30 0.23 10.83 -11.50
C PRO A 30 0.09 11.59 -10.18
N VAL A 31 -0.64 12.71 -10.21
CA VAL A 31 -0.75 13.68 -9.09
C VAL A 31 -1.44 13.09 -7.85
N TYR A 32 -2.26 12.04 -8.03
CA TYR A 32 -2.97 11.37 -6.94
C TYR A 32 -2.06 10.50 -6.05
N ASN A 33 -0.84 10.18 -6.47
CA ASN A 33 0.06 9.33 -5.67
C ASN A 33 0.52 10.03 -4.39
N LEU A 34 0.86 11.32 -4.48
CA LEU A 34 1.29 12.12 -3.33
C LEU A 34 0.26 12.17 -2.19
N PRO A 35 -1.02 12.57 -2.41
CA PRO A 35 -2.00 12.60 -1.33
C PRO A 35 -2.31 11.21 -0.76
N ILE A 36 -2.25 10.15 -1.59
CA ILE A 36 -2.43 8.77 -1.10
C ILE A 36 -1.30 8.41 -0.13
N PHE A 37 -0.03 8.65 -0.48
CA PHE A 37 1.09 8.33 0.40
C PHE A 37 1.11 9.18 1.68
N LEU A 38 0.76 10.48 1.60
CA LEU A 38 0.59 11.32 2.80
C LEU A 38 -0.52 10.79 3.72
N PHE A 39 -1.65 10.35 3.16
CA PHE A 39 -2.70 9.70 3.95
C PHE A 39 -2.21 8.41 4.62
N GLY A 40 -1.31 7.67 3.96
CA GLY A 40 -0.63 6.50 4.54
C GLY A 40 0.25 6.85 5.74
N VAL A 41 1.03 7.93 5.66
CA VAL A 41 1.85 8.42 6.79
C VAL A 41 0.96 8.78 7.98
N LEU A 42 -0.09 9.58 7.76
CA LEU A 42 -1.03 9.98 8.82
C LEU A 42 -1.77 8.77 9.43
N SER A 43 -2.14 7.78 8.60
CA SER A 43 -2.82 6.57 9.07
C SER A 43 -1.92 5.68 9.94
N GLN A 44 -0.60 5.78 9.80
CA GLN A 44 0.34 5.04 10.63
C GLN A 44 0.50 5.65 12.03
N GLU A 45 0.44 6.99 12.15
CA GLU A 45 0.56 7.70 13.43
C GLU A 45 -0.59 7.35 14.40
N SER A 46 -1.78 7.10 13.88
CA SER A 46 -2.95 6.71 14.68
C SER A 46 -3.08 5.20 14.78
N SER A 47 -2.67 4.62 15.92
CA SER A 47 -2.74 3.16 16.17
C SER A 47 -4.18 2.62 16.19
N GLU A 48 -5.16 3.43 16.56
CA GLU A 48 -6.59 3.06 16.65
C GLU A 48 -7.32 3.10 15.29
N ALA A 49 -6.71 3.69 14.26
CA ALA A 49 -7.36 3.98 12.98
C ALA A 49 -7.34 2.78 12.00
N ILE A 50 -7.91 1.63 12.42
CA ILE A 50 -8.02 0.41 11.60
C ILE A 50 -8.77 0.70 10.27
N GLN A 51 -9.80 1.54 10.33
CA GLN A 51 -10.57 1.95 9.14
C GLN A 51 -9.73 2.77 8.16
N SER A 52 -8.92 3.72 8.64
CA SER A 52 -8.04 4.54 7.80
C SER A 52 -6.96 3.69 7.15
N LEU A 53 -6.38 2.75 7.90
CA LEU A 53 -5.38 1.82 7.39
C LEU A 53 -5.96 0.92 6.28
N ARG A 54 -7.18 0.40 6.48
CA ARG A 54 -7.91 -0.38 5.46
C ARG A 54 -8.22 0.47 4.23
N ALA A 55 -8.71 1.69 4.42
CA ALA A 55 -9.00 2.62 3.32
C ALA A 55 -7.73 2.95 2.52
N PHE A 56 -6.60 3.20 3.19
CA PHE A 56 -5.31 3.41 2.55
C PHE A 56 -4.88 2.19 1.72
N THR A 57 -5.00 0.97 2.27
CA THR A 57 -4.63 -0.24 1.51
C THR A 57 -5.47 -0.39 0.23
N PHE A 58 -6.78 -0.11 0.29
CA PHE A 58 -7.63 -0.13 -0.91
C PHE A 58 -7.31 0.98 -1.90
N LEU A 59 -7.09 2.21 -1.42
CA LEU A 59 -6.69 3.35 -2.26
C LEU A 59 -5.35 3.09 -2.95
N LEU A 60 -4.36 2.60 -2.20
CA LEU A 60 -3.04 2.27 -2.72
C LEU A 60 -3.13 1.11 -3.72
N GLY A 61 -3.90 0.07 -3.42
CA GLY A 61 -4.14 -1.04 -4.36
C GLY A 61 -4.83 -0.60 -5.65
N GLY A 62 -5.91 0.19 -5.56
CA GLY A 62 -6.61 0.73 -6.72
C GLY A 62 -5.74 1.68 -7.54
N SER A 63 -4.85 2.43 -6.89
CA SER A 63 -3.92 3.35 -7.58
C SER A 63 -2.92 2.64 -8.48
N ILE A 64 -2.63 1.35 -8.27
CA ILE A 64 -1.75 0.58 -9.17
C ILE A 64 -2.39 0.45 -10.55
N LEU A 65 -3.69 0.11 -10.61
CA LEU A 65 -4.42 0.01 -11.87
C LEU A 65 -4.50 1.37 -12.56
N TYR A 66 -4.75 2.42 -11.77
CA TYR A 66 -4.79 3.79 -12.28
C TYR A 66 -3.44 4.24 -12.84
N ASP A 67 -2.32 3.89 -12.19
CA ASP A 67 -0.98 4.20 -12.68
C ASP A 67 -0.69 3.53 -14.04
N ILE A 68 -1.11 2.27 -14.21
CA ILE A 68 -0.93 1.55 -15.48
C ILE A 68 -1.71 2.25 -16.61
N ILE A 69 -2.97 2.60 -16.37
CA ILE A 69 -3.81 3.32 -17.33
C ILE A 69 -3.20 4.69 -17.65
N TRP A 70 -2.75 5.41 -16.63
CA TRP A 70 -2.19 6.75 -16.78
C TRP A 70 -0.87 6.73 -17.58
N MET A 71 0.01 5.76 -17.32
CA MET A 71 1.24 5.54 -18.10
C MET A 71 0.97 5.16 -19.55
N SER A 72 -0.13 4.45 -19.84
CA SER A 72 -0.49 4.11 -21.23
C SER A 72 -1.01 5.30 -22.02
N ASN A 73 -1.63 6.28 -21.34
CA ASN A 73 -2.24 7.44 -21.99
C ASN A 73 -1.32 8.66 -22.10
N ASN A 74 -0.26 8.74 -21.27
CA ASN A 74 0.63 9.91 -21.24
C ASN A 74 2.03 9.55 -21.75
N SER A 75 2.50 10.25 -22.78
CA SER A 75 3.87 10.17 -23.24
C SER A 75 4.79 10.89 -22.25
N GLN A 76 5.65 10.15 -21.56
CA GLN A 76 6.61 10.68 -20.58
C GLN A 76 8.04 10.48 -21.08
N HIS A 77 8.97 11.34 -20.64
CA HIS A 77 10.40 11.08 -20.80
C HIS A 77 10.80 9.78 -20.09
N TRP A 78 11.79 9.07 -20.64
CA TRP A 78 12.23 7.77 -20.14
C TRP A 78 12.62 7.80 -18.65
N PHE A 79 13.20 8.90 -18.17
CA PHE A 79 13.60 9.07 -16.78
C PHE A 79 12.40 9.15 -15.82
N VAL A 80 11.36 9.91 -16.19
CA VAL A 80 10.12 10.04 -15.39
C VAL A 80 9.35 8.72 -15.40
N ARG A 81 9.36 8.02 -16.54
CA ARG A 81 8.80 6.68 -16.66
C ARG A 81 9.50 5.70 -15.72
N LEU A 82 10.83 5.75 -15.62
CA LEU A 82 11.59 4.92 -14.68
C LEU A 82 11.20 5.21 -13.22
N LEU A 83 11.11 6.48 -12.82
CA LEU A 83 10.67 6.86 -11.47
C LEU A 83 9.25 6.37 -11.17
N THR A 84 8.34 6.47 -12.13
CA THR A 84 6.95 6.00 -11.99
C THR A 84 6.89 4.48 -11.87
N VAL A 85 7.74 3.75 -12.60
CA VAL A 85 7.87 2.28 -12.47
C VAL A 85 8.46 1.89 -11.11
N LEU A 86 9.47 2.60 -10.62
CA LEU A 86 10.01 2.37 -9.27
C LEU A 86 8.95 2.63 -8.19
N LEU A 87 8.14 3.68 -8.34
CA LEU A 87 6.98 3.92 -7.47
C LEU A 87 5.99 2.76 -7.52
N LEU A 88 5.68 2.24 -8.70
CA LEU A 88 4.78 1.10 -8.88
C LEU A 88 5.31 -0.17 -8.20
N ILE A 89 6.62 -0.43 -8.32
CA ILE A 89 7.27 -1.54 -7.61
C ILE A 89 7.22 -1.32 -6.09
N LEU A 90 7.44 -0.09 -5.60
CA LEU A 90 7.40 0.25 -4.18
C LEU A 90 6.00 0.12 -3.57
N LYS A 91 4.94 0.29 -4.36
CA LYS A 91 3.56 0.11 -3.89
C LYS A 91 3.28 -1.32 -3.43
N LEU A 92 3.84 -2.34 -4.09
CA LEU A 92 3.63 -3.75 -3.73
C LEU A 92 4.08 -4.10 -2.29
N PRO A 93 5.35 -3.85 -1.88
CA PRO A 93 5.77 -4.07 -0.51
C PRO A 93 5.05 -3.14 0.48
N THR A 94 4.66 -1.93 0.06
CA THR A 94 3.88 -1.01 0.90
C THR A 94 2.49 -1.58 1.21
N ILE A 95 1.77 -2.11 0.22
CA ILE A 95 0.49 -2.79 0.43
C ILE A 95 0.66 -3.98 1.37
N PHE A 96 1.70 -4.78 1.17
CA PHE A 96 1.96 -5.94 2.02
C PHE A 96 2.26 -5.53 3.48
N ALA A 97 3.13 -4.54 3.70
CA ALA A 97 3.47 -4.04 5.03
C ALA A 97 2.27 -3.40 5.74
N PHE A 98 1.41 -2.70 5.01
CA PHE A 98 0.18 -2.15 5.59
C PHE A 98 -0.88 -3.22 5.85
N ALA A 99 -0.96 -4.28 5.02
CA ALA A 99 -1.85 -5.41 5.24
C ALA A 99 -1.42 -6.24 6.46
N THR A 100 -0.11 -6.44 6.67
CA THR A 100 0.41 -7.09 7.89
C THR A 100 0.18 -6.22 9.13
N ALA A 101 0.41 -4.91 9.05
CA ALA A 101 0.10 -3.97 10.13
C ALA A 101 -1.41 -3.95 10.47
N LEU A 102 -2.29 -4.02 9.46
CA LEU A 102 -3.74 -4.12 9.65
C LEU A 102 -4.11 -5.40 10.42
N ARG A 103 -3.52 -6.55 10.02
CA ARG A 103 -3.75 -7.84 10.70
C ARG A 103 -3.24 -7.83 12.14
N GLN A 104 -2.09 -7.20 12.40
CA GLN A 104 -1.54 -7.04 13.76
C GLN A 104 -2.42 -6.16 14.65
N ARG A 105 -3.06 -5.13 14.08
CA ARG A 105 -3.99 -4.25 14.80
C ARG A 105 -5.40 -4.86 14.97
N GLY A 106 -5.58 -6.16 14.69
CA GLY A 106 -6.89 -6.84 14.79
C GLY A 106 -7.85 -6.51 13.64
N GLY A 107 -7.41 -5.75 12.65
CA GLY A 107 -8.17 -5.48 11.44
C GLY A 107 -8.23 -6.71 10.55
N SER A 108 -9.41 -7.29 10.40
CA SER A 108 -9.68 -8.25 9.33
C SER A 108 -10.27 -7.50 8.14
N PHE A 109 -9.86 -7.84 6.92
CA PHE A 109 -10.59 -7.39 5.73
C PHE A 109 -11.97 -8.04 5.80
N SER A 110 -12.95 -7.31 6.34
CA SER A 110 -14.30 -7.76 6.73
C SER A 110 -15.15 -8.41 5.62
N GLY A 111 -14.60 -8.71 4.44
CA GLY A 111 -15.23 -9.46 3.34
C GLY A 111 -14.39 -10.64 2.80
N LEU A 112 -13.20 -10.88 3.34
CA LEU A 112 -12.32 -12.01 3.01
C LEU A 112 -12.06 -12.80 4.31
N ASN A 113 -13.12 -13.39 4.87
CA ASN A 113 -12.98 -14.42 5.91
C ASN A 113 -12.44 -15.70 5.27
N ILE A 114 -11.16 -15.71 4.88
CA ILE A 114 -10.40 -16.96 4.79
C ILE A 114 -9.89 -17.21 6.21
N ARG A 115 -10.83 -17.58 7.09
CA ARG A 115 -10.51 -18.23 8.36
C ARG A 115 -10.23 -19.69 8.01
N GLY A 116 -8.98 -19.98 7.63
CA GLY A 116 -8.48 -21.35 7.48
C GLY A 116 -8.42 -22.14 8.80
N ASN A 117 -9.13 -21.69 9.83
CA ASN A 117 -9.13 -22.27 11.17
C ASN A 117 -10.50 -22.86 11.57
N ASP A 118 -11.54 -22.70 10.74
CA ASP A 118 -12.88 -23.21 11.06
C ASP A 118 -13.11 -24.65 10.52
N LEU A 119 -12.08 -25.30 9.97
CA LEU A 119 -12.13 -26.70 9.47
C LEU A 119 -11.54 -27.75 10.45
N SER A 120 -11.06 -27.36 11.63
CA SER A 120 -10.39 -28.26 12.58
C SER A 120 -11.19 -28.56 13.86
N GLY A 121 -12.51 -28.39 13.85
CA GLY A 121 -13.33 -28.49 15.08
C GLY A 121 -14.66 -29.24 14.99
N ALA A 122 -15.00 -29.88 13.86
CA ALA A 122 -16.33 -30.48 13.66
C ALA A 122 -16.31 -31.99 13.32
N THR A 123 -15.42 -32.76 13.95
CA THR A 123 -15.58 -34.23 14.05
C THR A 123 -15.32 -34.65 15.49
N GLY A 124 -16.34 -34.42 16.31
CA GLY A 124 -16.44 -34.91 17.67
C GLY A 124 -17.91 -35.14 17.94
N GLU A 125 -18.42 -36.25 17.40
CA GLU A 125 -19.52 -37.12 17.88
C GLU A 125 -19.80 -38.21 16.84
#